data_AF-Q1NH08-F1
#
_entry.id   AF-Q1NH08-F1
#
_cell.length_a   1.000
_cell.length_b   1.000
_cell.length_c   1.000
_cell.angle_alpha   90.00
_cell.angle_beta   90.00
_cell.angle_gamma   90.00
#
_symmetry.space_group_name_H-M   'P 1'
#
loop_
_entity.id
_entity.type
_entity.pdbx_description
1 polymer ?
#
loop_
_entity_poly.entity_id
_entity_poly.type
_entity_poly.pdbx_seq_one_letter_code
_entity_poly.pdbx_strand_id
1 'polypeptide(L)'
;MQLNSSARVALTRIAGHTGMLELRDDAENFLEFIPAEASPGMAAIAFRLYARGLNRGVRAGEDAAWAKLRYLIGAAAAPSHF
;
A
#
# COMPACT_ATOMS: atom_id res chain seq x y z
N MET A 1 16.43 -5.96 13.13
CA MET A 1 15.20 -6.77 13.32
C MET A 1 14.85 -7.39 11.99
N GLN A 2 14.77 -8.72 11.88
CA GLN A 2 14.46 -9.37 10.60
C GLN A 2 12.96 -9.70 10.55
N LEU A 3 12.25 -9.12 9.59
CA LEU A 3 10.86 -9.44 9.31
C LEU A 3 10.84 -10.58 8.28
N ASN A 4 10.07 -11.63 8.52
CA ASN A 4 9.82 -12.70 7.53
C ASN A 4 8.84 -12.20 6.46
N SER A 5 9.18 -11.08 5.82
CA SER A 5 8.35 -10.28 4.92
C SER A 5 9.26 -9.35 4.09
N SER A 6 8.74 -8.77 3.00
CA SER A 6 9.45 -7.74 2.23
C SER A 6 9.56 -6.39 2.97
N ALA A 7 8.80 -6.20 4.04
CA ALA A 7 8.88 -5.02 4.88
C ALA A 7 10.22 -4.87 5.60
N ARG A 8 10.58 -3.62 5.88
CA ARG A 8 11.81 -3.26 6.59
C ARG A 8 11.48 -2.39 7.79
N VAL A 9 12.33 -2.48 8.81
CA VAL A 9 12.26 -1.64 10.01
C VAL A 9 13.50 -0.78 10.07
N ALA A 10 13.32 0.53 10.22
CA ALA A 10 14.40 1.50 10.30
C ALA A 10 14.30 2.33 11.58
N LEU A 11 15.44 2.90 12.01
CA LEU A 11 15.44 3.89 13.09
C LEU A 11 14.75 5.16 12.60
N THR A 12 13.86 5.70 13.43
CA THR A 12 13.24 7.01 13.16
C THR A 12 14.29 8.12 13.17
N ARG A 13 14.18 9.05 12.22
CA ARG A 13 14.98 10.28 12.18
C ARG A 13 14.21 11.49 12.71
N ILE A 14 12.94 11.29 13.10
CA ILE A 14 12.03 12.35 13.49
C ILE A 14 12.09 12.53 15.00
N ALA A 15 12.45 13.75 15.43
CA ALA A 15 12.47 14.12 16.83
C ALA A 15 11.08 13.95 17.46
N GLY A 16 11.03 13.48 18.72
CA GLY A 16 9.77 13.25 19.45
C GLY A 16 9.18 11.84 19.36
N HIS A 17 9.75 10.96 18.54
CA HIS A 17 9.32 9.56 18.40
C HIS A 17 10.31 8.59 19.06
N THR A 18 10.85 8.98 20.23
CA THR A 18 11.77 8.15 21.01
C THR A 18 11.12 6.81 21.37
N GLY A 19 11.81 5.70 21.12
CA GLY A 19 11.26 4.36 21.33
C GLY A 19 10.37 3.84 20.21
N MET A 20 10.27 4.54 19.08
CA MET A 20 9.58 4.07 17.89
C MET A 20 10.56 3.75 16.76
N LEU A 21 10.16 2.84 15.88
CA LEU A 21 10.82 2.48 14.64
C LEU A 21 9.90 2.81 13.46
N GLU A 22 10.48 3.09 12.31
CA GLU A 22 9.72 3.25 11.06
C GLU A 22 9.50 1.87 10.43
N LEU A 23 8.25 1.52 10.17
CA LEU A 23 7.90 0.44 9.25
C LEU A 23 7.88 0.98 7.82
N ARG A 24 8.60 0.30 6.95
CA ARG A 24 8.77 0.69 5.55
C ARG A 24 8.40 -0.44 4.60
N ASP A 25 7.89 -0.07 3.43
CA ASP A 25 7.70 -1.02 2.33
C ASP A 25 9.03 -1.39 1.66
N ASP A 26 8.94 -2.25 0.64
CA ASP A 26 10.09 -2.73 -0.15
C ASP A 26 10.77 -1.64 -0.98
N ALA A 27 10.05 -0.56 -1.28
CA ALA A 27 10.54 0.64 -1.94
C ALA A 27 11.05 1.71 -0.93
N GLU A 28 11.20 1.36 0.35
CA GLU A 28 11.65 2.24 1.44
C GLU A 28 10.70 3.40 1.77
N ASN A 29 9.45 3.35 1.30
CA ASN A 29 8.45 4.35 1.67
C ASN A 29 8.01 4.13 3.12
N PHE A 30 7.86 5.23 3.85
CA PHE A 30 7.29 5.21 5.20
C PHE A 30 5.84 4.74 5.15
N LEU A 31 5.51 3.78 6.01
CA LEU A 31 4.13 3.32 6.19
C LEU A 31 3.56 3.78 7.54
N GLU A 32 4.27 3.50 8.63
CA GLU A 32 3.78 3.74 9.99
C GLU A 32 4.91 3.69 11.03
N PHE A 33 4.70 4.28 12.20
CA PHE A 33 5.54 4.06 13.37
C PHE A 33 5.12 2.81 14.15
N ILE A 34 6.09 1.97 14.48
CA ILE A 34 5.89 0.83 15.37
C ILE A 34 6.71 1.01 16.64
N PRO A 35 6.22 0.58 17.82
CA PRO A 35 7.04 0.58 19.03
C PRO A 35 8.29 -0.28 18.87
N ALA A 36 9.42 0.15 19.42
CA ALA A 36 10.69 -0.57 19.32
C ALA A 36 10.65 -1.94 20.02
N GLU A 37 9.79 -2.07 21.03
CA GLU A 37 9.47 -3.29 21.76
C GLU A 37 8.49 -4.22 21.00
N ALA A 38 7.92 -3.77 19.88
CA ALA A 38 7.01 -4.58 19.08
C ALA A 38 7.74 -5.81 18.53
N SER A 39 7.10 -6.98 18.64
CA SER A 39 7.70 -8.21 18.13
C SER A 39 7.79 -8.20 16.60
N PRO A 40 8.80 -8.88 16.01
CA PRO A 40 8.92 -9.01 14.56
C PRO A 40 7.69 -9.61 13.89
N GLY A 41 7.01 -10.53 14.59
CA GLY A 41 5.77 -11.13 14.12
C GLY A 41 4.64 -10.10 13.98
N MET A 42 4.48 -9.19 14.94
CA MET A 42 3.44 -8.16 14.92
C MET A 42 3.65 -7.16 13.78
N ALA A 43 4.87 -6.66 13.60
CA ALA A 43 5.21 -5.77 12.48
C ALA A 43 4.96 -6.45 11.13
N ALA A 44 5.33 -7.72 10.98
CA ALA A 44 5.06 -8.48 9.77
C ALA A 44 3.55 -8.71 9.52
N ILE A 45 2.74 -8.91 10.57
CA ILE A 45 1.27 -9.02 10.44
C ILE A 45 0.69 -7.69 9.97
N ALA A 46 1.06 -6.57 10.60
CA ALA A 46 0.59 -5.24 10.24
C ALA A 46 0.89 -4.93 8.77
N PHE A 47 2.12 -5.19 8.33
CA PHE A 47 2.50 -5.02 6.93
C PHE A 47 1.69 -5.90 5.97
N ARG A 48 1.47 -7.18 6.30
CA ARG A 48 0.67 -8.07 5.44
C ARG A 48 -0.78 -7.60 5.31
N LEU A 49 -1.35 -7.01 6.36
CA LEU A 49 -2.70 -6.44 6.31
C LEU A 49 -2.74 -5.20 5.42
N TYR A 50 -1.77 -4.30 5.55
CA TYR A 50 -1.60 -3.15 4.66
C TYR A 50 -1.48 -3.59 3.19
N ALA A 51 -0.54 -4.49 2.88
CA ALA A 51 -0.30 -4.96 1.52
C ALA A 51 -1.54 -5.65 0.91
N ARG A 52 -2.30 -6.40 1.73
CA ARG A 52 -3.57 -7.00 1.29
C ARG A 52 -4.63 -5.94 0.97
N GLY A 53 -4.72 -4.88 1.78
CA GLY A 53 -5.62 -3.74 1.53
C GLY A 53 -5.24 -3.00 0.25
N LEU A 54 -3.95 -2.66 0.09
CA LEU A 54 -3.42 -1.99 -1.09
C LEU A 54 -3.71 -2.79 -2.36
N ASN A 55 -3.39 -4.08 -2.38
CA ASN A 55 -3.64 -4.94 -3.54
C ASN A 55 -5.12 -5.02 -3.91
N ARG A 56 -6.03 -5.03 -2.93
CA ARG A 56 -7.47 -4.96 -3.20
C ARG A 56 -7.87 -3.62 -3.81
N GLY A 57 -7.34 -2.52 -3.27
CA GLY A 57 -7.59 -1.17 -3.79
C GLY A 57 -7.08 -0.98 -5.22
N VAL A 58 -5.85 -1.43 -5.51
CA VAL A 58 -5.25 -1.39 -6.85
C VAL A 58 -6.12 -2.15 -7.85
N ARG A 59 -6.51 -3.39 -7.53
CA ARG A 59 -7.39 -4.19 -8.41
C ARG A 59 -8.75 -3.51 -8.64
N ALA A 60 -9.36 -2.95 -7.60
CA ALA A 60 -10.61 -2.21 -7.77
C ALA A 60 -10.44 -0.96 -8.65
N GLY A 61 -9.30 -0.27 -8.54
CA GLY A 61 -8.94 0.87 -9.39
C GLY A 61 -8.72 0.47 -10.84
N GLU A 62 -8.01 -0.64 -11.08
CA GLU A 62 -7.82 -1.22 -12.42
C GLU A 62 -9.15 -1.61 -13.06
N ASP A 63 -10.03 -2.29 -12.31
CA ASP A 63 -11.36 -2.67 -12.79
C ASP A 63 -12.20 -1.44 -13.18
N ALA A 64 -12.15 -0.38 -12.36
CA ALA A 64 -12.83 0.89 -12.64
C ALA A 64 -12.23 1.59 -13.87
N ALA A 65 -10.90 1.61 -14.01
CA ALA A 65 -10.23 2.17 -15.18
C ALA A 65 -10.61 1.41 -16.46
N TRP A 66 -10.63 0.08 -16.41
CA TRP A 66 -11.08 -0.77 -17.52
C TRP A 66 -12.55 -0.57 -17.85
N ALA A 67 -13.42 -0.39 -16.85
CA ALA A 67 -14.83 -0.07 -17.08
C ALA A 67 -15.00 1.28 -17.79
N LYS A 68 -14.27 2.31 -17.34
CA LYS A 68 -14.28 3.64 -17.97
C LYS A 68 -13.77 3.58 -19.41
N LEU A 69 -12.67 2.85 -19.66
CA LEU A 69 -12.13 2.68 -21.01
C LEU A 69 -13.15 2.02 -21.94
N ARG A 70 -13.78 0.92 -21.50
CA ARG A 70 -14.84 0.25 -22.26
C ARG A 70 -16.02 1.17 -22.55
N TYR A 71 -16.44 1.98 -21.58
CA TYR A 71 -17.48 2.99 -21.78
C TYR A 71 -17.09 4.02 -22.85
N LEU A 72 -15.88 4.58 -22.78
CA LEU A 72 -15.41 5.58 -23.75
C LEU A 72 -15.33 5.00 -25.18
N ILE A 73 -14.84 3.76 -25.31
CA ILE A 73 -14.83 3.06 -26.60
C ILE A 73 -16.26 2.86 -27.12
N GLY A 74 -17.18 2.41 -26.26
CA GLY A 74 -18.59 2.22 -26.63
C GLY A 74 -19.29 3.51 -27.03
N ALA A 75 -19.04 4.61 -26.31
CA ALA A 75 -19.57 5.93 -26.63
C ALA A 75 -19.04 6.47 -27.97
N ALA A 76 -17.77 6.23 -28.28
CA ALA A 76 -17.16 6.62 -29.55
C ALA A 76 -17.67 5.78 -30.74
N ALA A 77 -18.09 4.54 -30.50
CA ALA A 77 -18.66 3.65 -31.52
C ALA A 77 -20.16 3.87 -31.78
N ALA A 78 -20.83 4.71 -30.96
CA ALA A 78 -22.23 5.05 -31.17
C ALA A 78 -22.36 5.92 -32.43
N PRO A 79 -23.23 5.56 -33.39
CA PRO A 79 -23.41 6.37 -34.60
C PRO A 79 -23.91 7.76 -34.20
N SER A 80 -23.23 8.80 -34.67
CA SER A 80 -23.67 10.18 -34.53
C SER A 80 -24.93 10.37 -35.37
N HIS A 81 -26.09 10.27 -34.73
CA HIS A 81 -27.34 10.77 -35.32
C HIS A 81 -27.23 12.30 -35.40
N PHE A 82 -26.86 12.80 -36.58
CA PHE A 82 -27.11 14.15 -37.04
C PHE A 82 -28.16 14.11 -38.15
#